data_AF-A0A849N0A3-F1
#
_entry.id   AF-A0A849N0A3-F1
#
_cell.length_a   1.000
_cell.length_b   1.000
_cell.length_c   1.000
_cell.angle_alpha   90.00
_cell.angle_beta   90.00
_cell.angle_gamma   90.00
#
_symmetry.space_group_name_H-M   'P 1'
#
loop_
_entity.id
_entity.type
_entity.pdbx_description
1 polymer ?
#
loop_
_entity_poly.entity_id
_entity_poly.type
_entity_poly.pdbx_seq_one_letter_code
_entity_poly.pdbx_strand_id
1 'polypeptide(L)'
;MLPDLLRPGLRLVFCGSAPGRASAARGAYYAGPGNKFWDILHRTGITPRRLAPPEFPLLLDLGIGLTDLCTTAAGADSEIPPAAFDVAALTAKMRRCRPGLLAFVGKGPAARVLGCRRPPLGPAPGPAVLPPLFVLPSPSGRACGAWDPAPWQALAALLRTRPA
;
A
#
# COMPACT_ATOMS: atom_id res chain seq x y z
N MET A 1 4.16 -9.66 -13.58
CA MET A 1 4.39 -8.88 -12.34
C MET A 1 4.01 -7.43 -12.60
N LEU A 2 3.65 -6.67 -11.58
CA LEU A 2 3.26 -5.26 -11.74
C LEU A 2 4.49 -4.35 -11.63
N PRO A 3 4.58 -3.30 -12.48
CA PRO A 3 5.67 -2.33 -12.36
C PRO A 3 5.47 -1.45 -11.13
N ASP A 4 6.55 -1.20 -10.40
CA ASP A 4 6.55 -0.21 -9.32
C ASP A 4 6.15 1.16 -9.87
N LEU A 5 5.29 1.86 -9.14
CA LEU A 5 4.94 3.23 -9.41
C LEU A 5 5.66 4.14 -8.41
N LEU A 6 6.93 4.43 -8.67
CA LEU A 6 7.82 5.14 -7.75
C LEU A 6 8.61 6.25 -8.46
N ARG A 7 8.64 7.44 -7.86
CA ARG A 7 9.53 8.56 -8.23
C ARG A 7 10.00 9.31 -6.97
N PRO A 8 11.09 10.09 -7.03
CA PRO A 8 11.49 10.96 -5.93
C PRO A 8 10.38 11.96 -5.55
N GLY A 9 10.30 12.32 -4.27
CA GLY A 9 9.41 13.40 -3.79
C GLY A 9 7.92 13.04 -3.74
N LEU A 10 7.56 11.76 -3.72
CA LEU A 10 6.18 11.34 -3.51
C LEU A 10 5.73 11.64 -2.07
N ARG A 11 4.55 12.24 -1.89
CA ARG A 11 3.98 12.46 -0.56
C ARG A 11 3.56 11.17 0.15
N LEU A 12 3.24 10.13 -0.62
CA LEU A 12 2.76 8.85 -0.12
C LEU A 12 3.17 7.71 -1.05
N VAL A 13 3.58 6.58 -0.47
CA VAL A 13 3.68 5.30 -1.18
C VAL A 13 2.80 4.27 -0.46
N PHE A 14 1.93 3.60 -1.20
CA PHE A 14 1.26 2.39 -0.70
C PHE A 14 2.10 1.15 -0.99
N CYS A 15 2.25 0.29 0.01
CA CYS A 15 2.91 -1.01 -0.12
C CYS A 15 1.94 -2.14 0.24
N GLY A 16 1.58 -2.98 -0.73
CA GLY A 16 0.86 -4.22 -0.48
C GLY A 16 1.78 -5.39 -0.13
N SER A 17 1.18 -6.56 0.08
CA SER A 17 1.90 -7.83 0.28
C SER A 17 2.50 -8.32 -1.05
N ALA A 18 1.62 -8.62 -2.00
CA ALA A 18 1.91 -9.13 -3.32
C ALA A 18 0.71 -8.81 -4.24
N PRO A 19 0.90 -8.79 -5.56
CA PRO A 19 -0.22 -8.73 -6.49
C PRO A 19 -1.15 -9.92 -6.29
N GLY A 20 -2.44 -9.69 -6.12
CA GLY A 20 -3.44 -10.77 -6.20
C GLY A 20 -3.51 -11.33 -7.64
N ARG A 21 -3.96 -12.58 -7.81
CA ARG A 21 -4.11 -13.23 -9.13
C ARG A 21 -4.81 -12.34 -10.17
N ALA A 22 -5.94 -11.72 -9.80
CA ALA A 22 -6.68 -10.81 -10.68
C ALA A 22 -5.90 -9.53 -11.03
N SER A 23 -5.16 -8.96 -10.07
CA SER A 23 -4.28 -7.81 -10.30
C SER A 23 -3.15 -8.16 -11.27
N ALA A 24 -2.51 -9.31 -11.08
CA ALA A 24 -1.46 -9.80 -11.95
C ALA A 24 -1.96 -10.08 -13.39
N ALA A 25 -3.12 -10.72 -13.52
CA ALA A 25 -3.73 -11.00 -14.82
C ALA A 25 -4.14 -9.72 -15.57
N ARG A 26 -4.58 -8.68 -14.85
CA ARG A 26 -5.04 -7.41 -15.43
C ARG A 26 -3.92 -6.38 -15.61
N GLY A 27 -2.71 -6.66 -15.12
CA GLY A 27 -1.62 -5.69 -15.12
C GLY A 27 -1.93 -4.42 -14.30
N ALA A 28 -2.80 -4.51 -13.28
CA ALA A 28 -3.26 -3.35 -12.53
C ALA A 28 -3.35 -3.63 -11.02
N TYR A 29 -2.95 -2.65 -10.21
CA TYR A 29 -2.99 -2.76 -8.75
C TYR A 29 -4.43 -2.86 -8.22
N TYR A 30 -4.60 -3.69 -7.18
CA TYR A 30 -5.87 -3.88 -6.47
C TYR A 30 -7.08 -4.15 -7.38
N ALA A 31 -6.87 -4.82 -8.53
CA ALA A 31 -7.91 -5.08 -9.53
C ALA A 31 -8.76 -6.32 -9.23
N GLY A 32 -8.71 -6.87 -8.02
CA GLY A 32 -9.50 -8.04 -7.63
C GLY A 32 -10.98 -7.71 -7.37
N PRO A 33 -11.89 -8.67 -7.59
CA PRO A 33 -13.31 -8.48 -7.30
C PRO A 33 -13.53 -8.15 -5.82
N GLY A 34 -14.41 -7.18 -5.56
CA GLY A 34 -14.73 -6.71 -4.21
C GLY A 34 -13.61 -5.96 -3.48
N ASN A 35 -12.48 -5.68 -4.14
CA ASN A 35 -11.41 -4.87 -3.56
C ASN A 35 -11.86 -3.40 -3.46
N LYS A 36 -11.78 -2.84 -2.25
CA LYS A 36 -12.27 -1.51 -1.92
C LYS A 36 -11.22 -0.40 -2.09
N PHE A 37 -9.99 -0.71 -2.51
CA PHE A 37 -8.87 0.24 -2.54
C PHE A 37 -9.23 1.53 -3.29
N TRP A 38 -9.67 1.38 -4.54
CA TRP A 38 -10.01 2.52 -5.38
C TRP A 38 -11.23 3.31 -4.89
N ASP A 39 -12.19 2.63 -4.28
CA ASP A 39 -13.37 3.25 -3.68
C ASP A 39 -12.99 4.07 -2.43
N ILE A 40 -12.19 3.48 -1.52
CA ILE A 40 -11.83 4.14 -0.27
C ILE A 40 -10.90 5.34 -0.48
N LEU A 41 -10.00 5.29 -1.48
CA LEU A 41 -9.18 6.46 -1.84
C LEU A 41 -10.05 7.65 -2.24
N HIS A 42 -11.09 7.41 -3.04
CA HIS A 42 -12.01 8.46 -3.44
C HIS A 42 -12.87 8.95 -2.28
N ARG A 43 -13.50 8.04 -1.53
CA ARG A 43 -14.40 8.39 -0.42
C ARG A 43 -13.71 9.14 0.71
N THR A 44 -12.41 8.94 0.89
CA THR A 44 -11.61 9.68 1.88
C THR A 44 -11.03 10.99 1.34
N GLY A 45 -11.19 11.26 0.04
CA GLY A 45 -10.64 12.44 -0.63
C GLY A 45 -9.14 12.35 -0.92
N ILE A 46 -8.52 11.16 -0.81
CA ILE A 46 -7.12 10.97 -1.20
C ILE A 46 -6.96 11.13 -2.72
N THR A 47 -7.96 10.69 -3.50
CA THR A 47 -8.08 10.95 -4.93
C THR A 47 -9.33 11.79 -5.22
N PRO A 48 -9.28 12.72 -6.20
CA PRO A 48 -10.40 13.63 -6.49
C PRO A 48 -11.62 12.93 -7.08
N ARG A 49 -11.38 11.79 -7.76
CA ARG A 49 -12.42 10.89 -8.28
C ARG A 49 -12.05 9.45 -7.99
N ARG A 50 -13.00 8.54 -8.19
CA ARG A 50 -12.73 7.10 -8.21
C ARG A 50 -12.00 6.74 -9.51
N LEU A 51 -10.76 6.27 -9.38
CA LEU A 51 -9.97 5.73 -10.48
C LEU A 51 -10.36 4.26 -10.71
N ALA A 52 -10.41 3.83 -11.96
CA ALA A 52 -10.41 2.42 -12.32
C ALA A 52 -9.00 1.84 -12.13
N PRO A 53 -8.84 0.52 -11.86
CA PRO A 53 -7.54 -0.08 -11.64
C PRO A 53 -6.49 0.20 -12.73
N PRO A 54 -6.81 0.17 -14.05
CA PRO A 54 -5.83 0.50 -15.09
C PRO A 54 -5.34 1.95 -15.07
N GLU A 55 -6.07 2.86 -14.40
CA GLU A 55 -5.69 4.27 -14.26
C GLU A 55 -4.67 4.50 -13.13
N PHE A 56 -4.14 3.45 -12.51
CA PHE A 56 -3.16 3.56 -11.43
C PHE A 56 -1.96 4.46 -11.74
N PRO A 57 -1.45 4.60 -12.99
CA PRO A 57 -0.33 5.50 -13.26
C PRO A 57 -0.65 6.98 -12.95
N LEU A 58 -1.92 7.39 -13.04
CA LEU A 58 -2.36 8.76 -12.72
C LEU A 58 -2.15 9.13 -11.24
N LEU A 59 -1.93 8.15 -10.37
CA LEU A 59 -1.60 8.40 -8.96
C LEU A 59 -0.28 9.18 -8.80
N LEU A 60 0.66 9.05 -9.74
CA LEU A 60 1.90 9.82 -9.69
C LEU A 60 1.65 11.32 -9.71
N ASP A 61 0.70 11.78 -10.52
CA ASP A 61 0.34 13.20 -10.62
C ASP A 61 -0.28 13.73 -9.31
N LEU A 62 -0.80 12.83 -8.47
CA LEU A 62 -1.31 13.12 -7.13
C LEU A 62 -0.25 12.94 -6.03
N GLY A 63 1.02 12.71 -6.41
CA GLY A 63 2.13 12.45 -5.50
C GLY A 63 2.04 11.10 -4.78
N ILE A 64 1.30 10.14 -5.33
CA ILE A 64 1.06 8.83 -4.73
C ILE A 64 1.77 7.74 -5.54
N GLY A 65 2.55 6.90 -4.87
CA GLY A 65 3.19 5.72 -5.44
C GLY A 65 2.58 4.41 -4.99
N LEU A 66 2.92 3.33 -5.71
CA LEU A 66 2.50 1.96 -5.46
C LEU A 66 3.70 1.00 -5.58
N THR A 67 3.79 0.05 -4.66
CA THR A 67 4.73 -1.08 -4.71
C THR A 67 4.11 -2.25 -3.95
N ASP A 68 4.71 -3.43 -4.08
CA ASP A 68 4.45 -4.57 -3.20
C ASP A 68 5.75 -5.02 -2.51
N LEU A 69 5.62 -5.70 -1.37
CA LEU A 69 6.74 -6.29 -0.66
C LEU A 69 7.27 -7.55 -1.38
N CYS A 70 6.39 -8.27 -2.09
CA CYS A 70 6.73 -9.34 -3.00
C CYS A 70 6.42 -8.90 -4.44
N THR A 71 7.46 -8.81 -5.27
CA THR A 71 7.34 -8.43 -6.69
C THR A 71 7.63 -9.58 -7.66
N THR A 72 7.86 -10.79 -7.13
CA THR A 72 8.27 -11.97 -7.90
C THR A 72 7.18 -13.04 -8.01
N ALA A 73 6.12 -12.93 -7.21
CA ALA A 73 5.00 -13.87 -7.18
C ALA A 73 3.66 -13.15 -7.06
N ALA A 74 2.57 -13.84 -7.43
CA ALA A 74 1.21 -13.33 -7.35
C ALA A 74 0.27 -14.40 -6.79
N GLY A 75 -0.65 -14.00 -5.91
CA GLY A 75 -1.46 -14.96 -5.14
C GLY A 75 -2.14 -14.33 -3.94
N ALA A 76 -2.84 -15.16 -3.16
CA ALA A 76 -3.19 -14.80 -1.80
C ALA A 76 -1.93 -14.83 -0.91
N ASP A 77 -1.88 -14.03 0.15
CA ASP A 77 -0.73 -13.97 1.07
C ASP A 77 -0.31 -15.34 1.63
N SER A 78 -1.26 -16.27 1.81
CA SER A 78 -1.01 -17.64 2.26
C SER A 78 -0.31 -18.53 1.23
N GLU A 79 -0.36 -18.14 -0.04
CA GLU A 79 0.24 -18.86 -1.17
C GLU A 79 1.64 -18.33 -1.51
N ILE A 80 2.03 -17.17 -0.94
CA ILE A 80 3.33 -16.55 -1.20
C ILE A 80 4.35 -17.09 -0.18
N PRO A 81 5.46 -17.70 -0.63
CA PRO A 81 6.51 -18.16 0.26
C PRO A 81 7.09 -17.01 1.10
N PRO A 82 7.41 -17.23 2.40
CA PRO A 82 8.01 -16.19 3.24
C PRO A 82 9.26 -15.55 2.64
N ALA A 83 10.08 -16.32 1.92
CA ALA A 83 11.31 -15.85 1.27
C ALA A 83 11.06 -14.92 0.06
N ALA A 84 9.84 -14.88 -0.48
CA ALA A 84 9.51 -14.02 -1.62
C ALA A 84 9.21 -12.56 -1.21
N PHE A 85 9.10 -12.28 0.09
CA PHE A 85 8.91 -10.94 0.63
C PHE A 85 10.25 -10.27 0.90
N ASP A 86 10.57 -9.22 0.14
CA ASP A 86 11.89 -8.59 0.17
C ASP A 86 11.87 -7.22 0.86
N VAL A 87 12.09 -7.26 2.18
CA VAL A 87 12.21 -6.05 3.02
C VAL A 87 13.44 -5.22 2.66
N ALA A 88 14.53 -5.85 2.20
CA ALA A 88 15.75 -5.15 1.84
C ALA A 88 15.55 -4.34 0.55
N ALA A 89 14.91 -4.93 -0.46
CA ALA A 89 14.54 -4.23 -1.69
C ALA A 89 13.57 -3.09 -1.42
N LEU A 90 12.54 -3.29 -0.58
CA LEU A 90 11.64 -2.21 -0.19
C LEU A 90 12.42 -1.07 0.49
N THR A 91 13.29 -1.39 1.43
CA THR A 91 14.14 -0.40 2.12
C THR A 91 15.00 0.38 1.12
N ALA A 92 15.63 -0.29 0.17
CA ALA A 92 16.43 0.35 -0.87
C ALA A 92 15.60 1.29 -1.76
N LYS A 93 14.39 0.87 -2.18
CA LYS A 93 13.44 1.71 -2.93
C LYS A 93 13.07 2.96 -2.12
N MET A 94 12.75 2.81 -0.83
CA MET A 94 12.35 3.92 0.04
C MET A 94 13.50 4.91 0.30
N ARG A 95 14.73 4.42 0.47
CA ARG A 95 15.92 5.27 0.59
C ARG A 95 16.19 6.10 -0.67
N ARG A 96 15.91 5.53 -1.85
CA ARG A 96 16.09 6.20 -3.15
C ARG A 96 14.98 7.23 -3.41
N CYS A 97 13.72 6.85 -3.18
CA CYS A 97 12.57 7.70 -3.50
C CYS A 97 12.24 8.73 -2.42
N ARG A 98 12.65 8.48 -1.16
CA ARG A 98 12.43 9.34 0.01
C ARG A 98 11.00 9.90 0.09
N PRO A 99 9.95 9.05 0.08
CA PRO A 99 8.60 9.57 0.15
C PRO A 99 8.28 10.15 1.53
N GLY A 100 7.30 11.04 1.62
CA GLY A 100 6.88 11.65 2.88
C GLY A 100 6.22 10.67 3.86
N LEU A 101 5.64 9.58 3.34
CA LEU A 101 4.95 8.54 4.12
C LEU A 101 4.96 7.20 3.36
N LEU A 102 5.13 6.10 4.08
CA LEU A 102 4.93 4.74 3.57
C LEU A 102 3.75 4.08 4.29
N ALA A 103 2.69 3.78 3.53
CA ALA A 103 1.48 3.15 4.05
C ALA A 103 1.39 1.67 3.62
N PHE A 104 1.41 0.76 4.60
CA PHE A 104 1.19 -0.66 4.37
C PHE A 104 -0.29 -0.96 4.23
N VAL A 105 -0.67 -1.57 3.11
CA VAL A 105 -2.05 -1.96 2.82
C VAL A 105 -2.29 -3.38 3.34
N GLY A 106 -2.63 -3.47 4.62
CA GLY A 106 -2.79 -4.71 5.37
C GLY A 106 -1.73 -4.88 6.47
N LYS A 107 -2.04 -5.71 7.47
CA LYS A 107 -1.13 -6.00 8.59
C LYS A 107 0.02 -6.95 8.21
N GLY A 108 -0.16 -7.81 7.20
CA GLY A 108 0.84 -8.78 6.75
C GLY A 108 2.18 -8.19 6.28
N PRO A 109 2.20 -7.18 5.37
CA PRO A 109 3.43 -6.55 4.92
C PRO A 109 4.02 -5.67 6.04
N ALA A 110 3.18 -4.96 6.80
CA ALA A 110 3.61 -4.20 7.98
C ALA A 110 4.31 -5.09 9.01
N ALA A 111 3.75 -6.24 9.36
CA ALA A 111 4.30 -7.19 10.33
C ALA A 111 5.72 -7.65 9.96
N ARG A 112 5.97 -7.89 8.67
CA ARG A 112 7.27 -8.31 8.15
C ARG A 112 8.32 -7.20 8.27
N VAL A 113 7.94 -5.97 7.94
CA VAL A 113 8.85 -4.81 8.00
C VAL A 113 9.10 -4.38 9.45
N LEU A 114 8.09 -4.44 10.30
CA LEU A 114 8.17 -4.06 11.72
C LEU A 114 8.71 -5.17 12.62
N GLY A 115 8.87 -6.40 12.11
CA GLY A 115 9.30 -7.54 12.91
C GLY A 115 8.33 -7.94 14.03
N CYS A 116 7.04 -7.60 13.90
CA CYS A 116 6.04 -7.84 14.94
C CYS A 116 4.83 -8.64 14.43
N ARG A 117 4.23 -9.46 15.28
CA ARG A 117 3.12 -10.35 14.86
C ARG A 117 1.80 -9.61 14.59
N ARG A 118 1.54 -8.52 15.30
CA ARG A 118 0.24 -7.82 15.30
C ARG A 118 0.46 -6.31 15.30
N PRO A 119 0.88 -5.72 14.16
CA PRO A 119 1.02 -4.27 14.10
C PRO A 119 -0.34 -3.59 14.34
N PRO A 120 -0.36 -2.51 15.15
CA PRO A 120 -1.56 -1.68 15.28
C PRO A 120 -1.89 -1.03 13.93
N LEU A 121 -3.16 -0.70 13.73
CA LEU A 121 -3.57 0.13 12.60
C LEU A 121 -3.28 1.60 12.93
N GLY A 122 -3.03 2.41 11.90
CA GLY A 122 -2.66 3.82 12.08
C GLY A 122 -1.14 4.07 11.98
N PRO A 123 -0.66 5.21 12.49
CA PRO A 123 0.77 5.51 12.54
C PRO A 123 1.55 4.42 13.29
N ALA A 124 2.71 4.02 12.77
CA ALA A 124 3.53 2.98 13.38
C ALA A 124 4.98 3.43 13.54
N PRO A 125 5.66 3.05 14.65
CA PRO A 125 7.09 3.27 14.80
C PRO A 125 7.84 2.36 13.83
N GLY A 126 8.52 2.95 12.85
CA GLY A 126 9.32 2.24 11.86
C GLY A 126 10.82 2.31 12.12
N PRO A 127 11.62 1.44 11.48
CA PRO A 127 13.06 1.62 11.40
C PRO A 127 13.42 3.03 10.90
N ALA A 128 14.42 3.67 11.52
CA ALA A 128 14.84 5.04 11.16
C ALA A 128 15.30 5.20 9.71
N VAL A 129 15.65 4.10 9.05
CA VAL A 129 16.03 4.07 7.62
C VAL A 129 14.83 4.20 6.66
N LEU A 130 13.62 3.96 7.17
CA LEU A 130 12.37 4.11 6.43
C LEU A 130 11.72 5.47 6.71
N PRO A 131 10.90 5.98 5.78
CA PRO A 131 10.04 7.13 6.05
C PRO A 131 9.04 6.80 7.18
N PRO A 132 8.31 7.80 7.71
CA PRO A 132 7.21 7.55 8.62
C PRO A 132 6.27 6.47 8.07
N LEU A 133 5.79 5.58 8.95
CA LEU A 133 4.98 4.43 8.57
C LEU A 133 3.52 4.60 8.98
N PHE A 134 2.63 4.05 8.17
CA PHE A 134 1.21 3.93 8.46
C PHE A 134 0.72 2.54 8.11
N VAL A 135 -0.14 1.93 8.93
CA VAL A 135 -0.68 0.59 8.71
C VAL A 135 -2.19 0.66 8.50
N LEU A 136 -2.65 0.16 7.37
CA LEU A 136 -4.05 0.19 6.97
C LEU A 136 -4.68 -1.21 7.05
N PRO A 137 -5.99 -1.32 7.29
CA PRO A 137 -6.70 -2.57 7.10
C PRO A 137 -6.72 -2.93 5.61
N SER A 138 -6.65 -4.23 5.31
CA SER A 138 -6.69 -4.70 3.92
C SER A 138 -8.03 -4.33 3.27
N PRO A 139 -8.04 -3.76 2.06
CA PRO A 139 -9.26 -3.45 1.32
C PRO A 139 -9.80 -4.66 0.53
N SER A 140 -9.16 -5.83 0.63
CA SER A 140 -9.58 -7.03 -0.09
C SER A 140 -11.03 -7.43 0.25
N GLY A 141 -11.81 -7.82 -0.76
CA GLY A 141 -13.16 -8.37 -0.56
C GLY A 141 -13.16 -9.70 0.22
N ARG A 142 -12.01 -10.37 0.30
CA ARG A 142 -11.82 -11.61 1.08
C ARG A 142 -11.46 -11.38 2.55
N ALA A 143 -11.25 -10.12 2.98
CA ALA A 143 -11.02 -9.84 4.37
C ALA A 143 -12.32 -10.07 5.16
N CYS A 144 -12.38 -11.15 5.95
CA CYS A 144 -13.53 -11.50 6.78
C CYS A 144 -13.52 -10.65 8.08
N GLY A 145 -14.59 -9.87 8.31
CA GLY A 145 -14.79 -9.05 9.50
C GLY A 145 -15.53 -7.74 9.20
N ALA A 146 -15.97 -7.02 10.24
CA ALA A 146 -16.44 -5.63 10.11
C ALA A 146 -15.26 -4.76 9.65
N TRP A 147 -15.17 -4.53 8.34
CA TRP A 147 -14.13 -3.69 7.76
C TRP A 147 -14.35 -2.24 8.19
N ASP A 148 -13.38 -1.68 8.89
CA ASP A 148 -13.42 -0.33 9.43
C ASP A 148 -12.67 0.66 8.51
N PRO A 149 -13.34 1.68 7.94
CA PRO A 149 -12.70 2.73 7.15
C PRO A 149 -11.93 3.76 7.99
N ALA A 150 -12.07 3.79 9.32
CA ALA A 150 -11.48 4.85 10.16
C ALA A 150 -9.96 5.02 9.99
N PRO A 151 -9.13 3.96 9.85
CA PRO A 151 -7.70 4.14 9.58
C PRO A 151 -7.41 4.79 8.23
N TRP A 152 -8.25 4.55 7.20
CA TRP A 152 -8.12 5.21 5.90
C TRP A 152 -8.51 6.70 5.99
N GLN A 153 -9.54 7.02 6.78
CA GLN A 153 -9.92 8.41 7.06
C GLN A 153 -8.83 9.15 7.84
N ALA A 154 -8.21 8.49 8.82
CA ALA A 154 -7.09 9.04 9.58
C ALA A 154 -5.86 9.30 8.69
N LEU A 155 -5.55 8.39 7.75
CA LEU A 155 -4.52 8.62 6.74
C LEU A 155 -4.84 9.86 5.90
N ALA A 156 -6.07 9.99 5.40
CA ALA A 156 -6.46 11.16 4.62
C ALA A 156 -6.36 12.46 5.41
N ALA A 157 -6.75 12.46 6.70
CA ALA A 157 -6.56 13.60 7.59
C ALA A 157 -5.08 13.98 7.75
N LEU A 158 -4.21 12.99 7.94
CA LEU A 158 -2.76 13.20 8.02
C LEU A 158 -2.18 13.79 6.73
N LEU A 159 -2.66 13.37 5.56
CA LEU A 159 -2.17 13.88 4.28
C LEU A 159 -2.61 15.33 4.01
N ARG A 160 -3.69 15.81 4.66
CA ARG A 160 -4.13 17.21 4.55
C ARG A 160 -3.29 18.16 5.39
N THR A 161 -2.68 17.68 6.47
CA THR A 161 -1.90 18.51 7.41
C THR A 161 -0.41 18.55 7.09
N ARG A 162 0.07 17.72 6.15
CA ARG A 162 1.47 17.72 5.70
C ARG A 162 1.59 18.52 4.41
N PRO A 163 2.44 19.57 4.34
CA PRO A 163 2.72 20.24 3.09
C PRO A 163 3.36 19.24 2.09
N ALA A 164 3.03 19.43 0.81
CA ALA A 164 3.54 18.62 -0.30
C ALA A 164 5.04 18.85 -0.54
#